data_AF-A0A1B8C0J8-F1
#
_entry.id   AF-A0A1B8C0J8-F1
#
_cell.length_a   1.000
_cell.length_b   1.000
_cell.length_c   1.000
_cell.angle_alpha   90.00
_cell.angle_beta   90.00
_cell.angle_gamma   90.00
#
_symmetry.space_group_name_H-M   'P 1'
#
loop_
_entity.id
_entity.type
_entity.pdbx_description
1 polymer ?
#
loop_
_entity_poly.entity_id
_entity_poly.type
_entity_poly.pdbx_seq_one_letter_code
_entity_poly.pdbx_strand_id
1 'polypeptide(L)'
;MTADSAKKRLEAIALALHIDKSGEEMSPCGFCVRTRKRCVASGPKSTRCSECLHDEKEEAMMKIIRIGKQERLLEEKEQRMIELGVSTLEELDAKEKEEREEVAREEARAAALSEASTFLDSPFIDPTASEGLPRGFWDGLGFVGALGRLAPSSEDVRVSTPKPTHG
;
A
#
# COMPACT_ATOMS: atom_id res chain seq x y z
N MET A 1 -20.22 7.00 23.81
CA MET A 1 -21.10 6.07 24.55
C MET A 1 -22.38 6.80 24.91
N THR A 2 -23.54 6.30 24.49
CA THR A 2 -24.82 6.99 24.71
C THR A 2 -25.40 6.63 26.07
N ALA A 3 -26.15 7.55 26.69
CA ALA A 3 -26.80 7.35 27.99
C ALA A 3 -27.70 6.09 28.00
N ASP A 4 -28.31 5.76 26.86
CA ASP A 4 -29.13 4.57 26.70
C ASP A 4 -28.35 3.26 26.86
N SER A 5 -27.07 3.23 26.47
CA SER A 5 -26.23 2.04 26.65
C SER A 5 -25.91 1.77 28.12
N ALA A 6 -25.74 2.83 28.92
CA ALA A 6 -25.49 2.72 30.34
C ALA A 6 -26.73 2.21 31.09
N LYS A 7 -27.91 2.71 30.74
CA LYS A 7 -29.20 2.24 31.30
C LYS A 7 -29.43 0.75 31.02
N LYS A 8 -29.23 0.30 29.77
CA LYS A 8 -29.34 -1.12 29.39
C LYS A 8 -28.37 -2.01 30.16
N ARG A 9 -27.15 -1.52 30.44
CA ARG A 9 -26.15 -2.25 31.26
C ARG A 9 -26.60 -2.41 32.72
N LEU A 10 -27.14 -1.35 33.32
CA LEU A 10 -27.66 -1.40 34.69
C LEU A 10 -28.87 -2.34 34.82
N GLU A 11 -29.78 -2.31 33.84
CA GLU A 11 -30.92 -3.23 33.78
C GLU A 11 -30.46 -4.70 33.68
N ALA A 12 -29.43 -4.99 32.87
CA ALA A 12 -28.85 -6.33 32.77
C ALA A 12 -28.18 -6.80 34.07
N ILE A 13 -27.46 -5.93 34.78
CA ILE A 13 -26.84 -6.24 36.08
C ILE A 13 -27.93 -6.48 37.14
N ALA A 14 -28.96 -5.65 37.18
CA ALA A 14 -30.09 -5.81 38.10
C ALA A 14 -30.83 -7.13 37.88
N LEU A 15 -31.02 -7.53 36.60
CA LEU A 15 -31.62 -8.80 36.25
C LEU A 15 -30.76 -10.00 36.69
N ALA A 16 -29.44 -9.94 36.51
CA ALA A 16 -28.54 -10.99 36.97
C ALA A 16 -28.61 -11.18 38.50
N LEU A 17 -28.57 -10.08 39.26
CA LEU A 17 -28.72 -10.12 40.72
C LEU A 17 -30.10 -10.62 41.17
N HIS A 18 -31.15 -10.35 40.38
CA HIS A 18 -32.48 -10.87 40.63
C HIS A 18 -32.55 -12.38 40.39
N ILE A 19 -31.93 -12.88 39.32
CA ILE A 19 -31.81 -14.32 39.04
C ILE A 19 -31.02 -15.03 40.14
N ASP A 20 -29.95 -14.43 40.64
CA ASP A 20 -29.17 -15.05 41.73
C ASP A 20 -29.96 -15.12 43.05
N LYS A 21 -30.84 -14.14 43.29
CA LYS A 21 -31.63 -14.06 44.52
C LYS A 21 -32.95 -14.82 44.48
N SER A 22 -33.63 -14.84 43.35
CA SER A 22 -34.99 -15.37 43.18
C SER A 22 -35.08 -16.41 42.06
N GLY A 23 -33.94 -16.90 41.57
CA GLY A 23 -33.90 -17.88 40.50
C GLY A 23 -34.65 -19.12 40.90
N GLU A 24 -35.68 -19.45 40.13
CA GLU A 24 -36.43 -20.68 40.32
C GLU A 24 -35.79 -21.76 39.44
N GLU A 25 -35.54 -22.92 40.06
CA GLU A 25 -35.13 -24.10 39.31
C GLU A 25 -36.29 -24.54 38.41
N MET A 26 -36.02 -24.61 37.13
CA MET A 26 -36.96 -25.10 36.12
C MET A 26 -36.55 -26.48 35.65
N SER A 27 -37.46 -27.17 34.94
CA SER A 27 -37.11 -28.42 34.27
C SER A 27 -35.88 -28.21 33.37
N PRO A 28 -34.89 -29.11 33.41
CA PRO A 28 -33.62 -28.88 32.74
C PRO A 28 -33.84 -28.87 31.23
N CYS A 29 -33.38 -27.81 30.57
CA CYS A 29 -33.39 -27.74 29.12
C CYS A 29 -32.41 -28.76 28.52
N GLY A 30 -32.58 -29.11 27.24
CA GLY A 30 -31.73 -30.11 26.59
C GLY A 30 -30.23 -29.77 26.59
N PHE A 31 -29.86 -28.49 26.74
CA PHE A 31 -28.48 -28.06 26.96
C PHE A 31 -27.99 -28.41 28.37
N CYS A 32 -28.71 -27.97 29.41
CA CYS A 32 -28.36 -28.24 30.81
C CYS A 32 -28.35 -29.73 31.15
N VAL A 33 -29.21 -30.55 30.52
CA VAL A 33 -29.17 -32.01 30.64
C VAL A 33 -27.84 -32.58 30.13
N ARG A 34 -27.36 -32.11 28.98
CA ARG A 34 -26.10 -32.57 28.37
C ARG A 34 -24.88 -32.14 29.17
N THR A 35 -24.89 -30.92 29.69
CA THR A 35 -23.78 -30.36 30.46
C THR A 35 -23.85 -30.69 31.96
N ARG A 36 -24.91 -31.39 32.40
CA ARG A 36 -25.19 -31.72 33.81
C ARG A 36 -25.21 -30.50 34.72
N LYS A 37 -25.67 -29.36 34.21
CA LYS A 37 -25.83 -28.11 34.95
C LYS A 37 -27.27 -27.94 35.44
N ARG A 38 -27.47 -27.16 36.49
CA ARG A 38 -28.81 -26.78 36.96
C ARG A 38 -29.42 -25.71 36.05
N CYS A 39 -30.72 -25.80 35.82
CA CYS A 39 -31.44 -24.89 34.94
C CYS A 39 -32.19 -23.88 35.81
N VAL A 40 -31.67 -22.65 35.89
CA VAL A 40 -32.24 -21.58 36.71
C VAL A 40 -32.71 -20.45 35.79
N ALA A 41 -33.93 -19.94 36.01
CA ALA A 41 -34.48 -18.84 35.21
C ALA A 41 -35.10 -17.75 36.08
N SER A 42 -35.20 -16.53 35.53
CA SER A 42 -35.91 -15.42 36.17
C SER A 42 -37.43 -15.58 35.98
N GLY A 43 -38.01 -16.57 36.65
CA GLY A 43 -39.45 -16.82 36.64
C GLY A 43 -40.00 -17.41 35.32
N PRO A 44 -41.33 -17.58 35.22
CA PRO A 44 -41.98 -18.43 34.21
C PRO A 44 -42.02 -17.85 32.79
N LYS A 45 -41.62 -16.59 32.60
CA LYS A 45 -41.68 -15.90 31.30
C LYS A 45 -40.39 -16.02 30.48
N SER A 46 -39.28 -16.43 31.09
CA SER A 46 -38.02 -16.59 30.36
C SER A 46 -38.00 -17.96 29.67
N THR A 47 -37.79 -17.97 28.36
CA THR A 47 -37.61 -19.21 27.58
C THR A 47 -36.19 -19.77 27.72
N ARG A 48 -35.23 -18.97 28.23
CA ARG A 48 -33.82 -19.35 28.40
C ARG A 48 -33.42 -19.33 29.87
N CYS A 49 -32.62 -20.31 30.27
CA CYS A 49 -32.01 -20.34 31.60
C CYS A 49 -30.71 -19.53 31.65
N SER A 50 -30.25 -19.21 32.86
CA SER A 50 -29.03 -18.44 33.13
C SER A 50 -27.81 -19.04 32.44
N GLU A 51 -27.63 -20.36 32.53
CA GLU A 51 -26.49 -21.06 31.93
C GLU A 51 -26.48 -20.94 30.40
N CYS A 52 -27.63 -21.10 29.74
CA CYS A 52 -27.72 -20.91 28.30
C CYS A 52 -27.35 -19.47 27.88
N LEU A 53 -27.77 -18.47 28.67
CA LEU A 53 -27.42 -17.07 28.40
C LEU A 53 -25.93 -16.80 28.62
N HIS A 54 -25.33 -17.44 29.62
CA HIS A 54 -23.89 -17.35 29.89
C HIS A 54 -23.07 -17.93 28.74
N ASP A 55 -23.39 -19.14 28.29
CA ASP A 55 -22.70 -19.79 27.17
C ASP A 55 -22.84 -18.97 25.87
N GLU A 56 -24.04 -18.45 25.56
CA GLU A 56 -24.24 -17.58 24.39
C GLU A 56 -23.42 -16.28 24.48
N LYS A 57 -23.32 -15.70 25.68
CA LYS A 57 -22.50 -14.50 25.92
C LYS A 57 -21.01 -14.80 25.73
N GLU A 58 -20.53 -15.94 26.22
CA GLU A 58 -19.13 -16.37 26.04
C GLU A 58 -18.82 -16.65 24.57
N GLU A 59 -19.72 -17.33 23.85
CA GLU A 59 -19.59 -17.57 22.42
C GLU A 59 -19.54 -16.25 21.62
N ALA A 60 -20.43 -15.31 21.94
CA ALA A 60 -20.42 -13.97 21.34
C ALA A 60 -19.12 -13.23 21.64
N MET A 61 -18.60 -13.32 22.87
CA MET A 61 -17.33 -12.69 23.26
C MET A 61 -16.14 -13.27 22.48
N MET A 62 -16.08 -14.60 22.31
CA MET A 62 -15.04 -15.25 21.50
C MET A 62 -15.11 -14.82 20.03
N LYS A 63 -16.31 -14.67 19.46
CA LYS A 63 -16.49 -14.14 18.10
C LYS A 63 -15.99 -12.71 17.97
N ILE A 64 -16.28 -11.84 18.94
CA ILE A 64 -15.79 -10.45 18.97
C ILE A 64 -14.26 -10.42 19.00
N ILE A 65 -13.63 -11.22 19.86
CA ILE A 65 -12.16 -11.30 19.94
C ILE A 65 -11.56 -11.74 18.60
N ARG A 66 -12.18 -12.74 17.95
CA ARG A 66 -11.74 -13.22 16.63
C ARG A 66 -11.85 -12.13 15.57
N ILE A 67 -12.99 -11.44 15.50
CA ILE A 67 -13.22 -10.35 14.54
C ILE A 67 -12.21 -9.23 14.78
N GLY A 68 -12.00 -8.80 16.03
CA GLY A 68 -10.99 -7.77 16.34
C GLY A 68 -9.54 -8.18 16.03
N LYS A 69 -9.24 -9.48 15.95
CA LYS A 69 -7.95 -9.95 15.42
C LYS A 69 -7.89 -9.83 13.89
N GLN A 70 -8.99 -10.09 13.21
CA GLN A 70 -9.06 -9.95 11.75
C GLN A 70 -8.99 -8.48 11.33
N GLU A 71 -9.68 -7.59 12.03
CA GLU A 71 -9.65 -6.15 11.78
C GLU A 71 -8.22 -5.59 11.88
N ARG A 72 -7.48 -5.92 12.96
CA ARG A 72 -6.06 -5.52 13.08
C ARG A 72 -5.19 -6.00 11.94
N LEU A 73 -5.39 -7.23 11.46
CA LEU A 73 -4.64 -7.75 10.31
C LEU A 73 -4.99 -7.03 9.01
N LEU A 74 -6.23 -6.54 8.87
CA LEU A 74 -6.64 -5.75 7.72
C LEU A 74 -6.05 -4.33 7.80
N GLU A 75 -6.12 -3.69 8.96
CA GLU A 75 -5.50 -2.38 9.22
C GLU A 75 -3.99 -2.40 8.96
N GLU A 76 -3.27 -3.42 9.46
CA GLU A 76 -1.83 -3.59 9.20
C GLU A 76 -1.50 -3.82 7.72
N LYS A 77 -2.41 -4.41 6.95
CA LYS A 77 -2.24 -4.60 5.50
C LYS A 77 -2.54 -3.32 4.75
N GLU A 78 -3.61 -2.62 5.12
CA GLU A 78 -3.97 -1.32 4.58
C GLU A 78 -2.84 -0.33 4.77
N GLN A 79 -2.32 -0.22 5.99
CA GLN A 79 -1.21 0.67 6.30
C GLN A 79 0.04 0.35 5.47
N ARG A 80 0.38 -0.93 5.30
CA ARG A 80 1.48 -1.34 4.42
C ARG A 80 1.25 -0.98 2.95
N MET A 81 0.03 -1.11 2.45
CA MET A 81 -0.30 -0.70 1.08
C MET A 81 -0.21 0.82 0.91
N ILE A 82 -0.64 1.58 1.91
CA ILE A 82 -0.52 3.04 1.92
C ILE A 82 0.96 3.44 1.94
N GLU A 83 1.76 2.85 2.82
CA GLU A 83 3.20 3.14 2.94
C GLU A 83 3.93 2.86 1.62
N LEU A 84 3.70 1.69 1.01
CA LEU A 84 4.27 1.36 -0.30
C LEU A 84 3.76 2.30 -1.40
N GLY A 85 2.48 2.66 -1.37
CA GLY A 85 1.92 3.62 -2.31
C GLY A 85 2.59 4.99 -2.21
N VAL A 86 2.78 5.50 -1.00
CA VAL A 86 3.45 6.78 -0.75
C VAL A 86 4.91 6.72 -1.19
N SER A 87 5.66 5.66 -0.83
CA SER A 87 7.06 5.54 -1.25
C SER A 87 7.21 5.49 -2.76
N THR A 88 6.32 4.77 -3.47
CA THR A 88 6.35 4.72 -4.94
C THR A 88 6.04 6.08 -5.58
N LEU A 89 5.16 6.88 -4.98
CA LEU A 89 4.86 8.23 -5.48
C LEU A 89 6.05 9.17 -5.27
N GLU A 90 6.70 9.12 -4.11
CA GLU A 90 7.90 9.92 -3.84
C GLU A 90 9.05 9.60 -4.80
N GLU A 91 9.24 8.31 -5.13
CA GLU A 91 10.22 7.87 -6.13
C GLU A 91 9.92 8.43 -7.53
N LEU A 92 8.65 8.42 -7.94
CA LEU A 92 8.22 8.96 -9.22
C LEU A 92 8.38 10.49 -9.30
N ASP A 93 7.99 11.21 -8.24
CA ASP A 93 8.16 12.66 -8.16
C ASP A 93 9.64 13.07 -8.20
N ALA A 94 10.51 12.31 -7.53
CA ALA A 94 11.95 12.55 -7.55
C ALA A 94 12.53 12.36 -8.96
N LYS A 95 12.10 11.30 -9.66
CA LYS A 95 12.55 11.01 -11.02
C LYS A 95 12.04 12.05 -12.02
N GLU A 96 10.77 12.44 -11.95
CA GLU A 96 10.21 13.49 -12.81
C GLU A 96 10.96 14.82 -12.61
N LYS A 97 11.30 15.15 -11.36
CA LYS A 97 12.06 16.35 -11.06
C LYS A 97 13.47 16.30 -11.64
N GLU A 98 14.16 15.16 -11.54
CA GLU A 98 15.49 14.96 -12.14
C GLU A 98 15.43 15.13 -13.66
N GLU A 99 14.48 14.48 -14.33
CA GLU A 99 14.27 14.61 -15.78
C GLU A 99 14.00 16.07 -16.18
N ARG A 100 13.18 16.79 -15.40
CA ARG A 100 12.91 18.20 -15.65
C ARG A 100 14.14 19.09 -15.47
N GLU A 101 14.99 18.80 -14.49
CA GLU A 101 16.25 19.52 -14.28
C GLU A 101 17.25 19.23 -15.40
N GLU A 102 17.31 17.99 -15.92
CA GLU A 102 18.14 17.63 -17.07
C GLU A 102 17.69 18.36 -18.34
N VAL A 103 16.38 18.34 -18.64
CA VAL A 103 15.81 19.07 -19.78
C VAL A 103 16.14 20.56 -19.67
N ALA A 104 15.96 21.18 -18.50
CA ALA A 104 16.30 22.59 -18.30
C ALA A 104 17.80 22.88 -18.51
N ARG A 105 18.70 21.96 -18.14
CA ARG A 105 20.15 22.10 -18.39
C ARG A 105 20.47 21.97 -19.88
N GLU A 106 19.84 21.05 -20.59
CA GLU A 106 20.02 20.87 -22.03
C GLU A 106 19.50 22.08 -22.81
N GLU A 107 18.32 22.59 -22.47
CA GLU A 107 17.75 23.81 -23.05
C GLU A 107 18.67 25.02 -22.82
N ALA A 108 19.22 25.18 -21.60
CA ALA A 108 20.18 26.25 -21.31
C ALA A 108 21.47 26.13 -22.14
N ARG A 109 21.99 24.89 -22.33
CA ARG A 109 23.14 24.63 -23.21
C ARG A 109 22.85 24.95 -24.67
N ALA A 110 21.68 24.56 -25.16
CA ALA A 110 21.24 24.85 -26.53
C ALA A 110 21.07 26.37 -26.75
N ALA A 111 20.48 27.08 -25.79
CA ALA A 111 20.36 28.54 -25.82
C ALA A 111 21.74 29.21 -25.88
N ALA A 112 22.69 28.80 -25.04
CA ALA A 112 24.05 29.34 -25.04
C ALA A 112 24.79 29.09 -26.38
N LEU A 113 24.62 27.92 -26.99
CA LEU A 113 25.18 27.64 -28.33
C LEU A 113 24.53 28.51 -29.41
N SER A 114 23.22 28.77 -29.32
CA SER A 114 22.52 29.65 -30.26
C SER A 114 22.97 31.11 -30.13
N GLU A 115 23.22 31.59 -28.90
CA GLU A 115 23.78 32.92 -28.64
C GLU A 115 25.22 33.02 -29.17
N ALA A 116 26.05 31.99 -28.98
CA ALA A 116 27.39 31.95 -29.55
C ALA A 116 27.38 31.91 -31.09
N SER A 117 26.39 31.24 -31.70
CA SER A 117 26.23 31.19 -33.15
C SER A 117 25.82 32.53 -33.75
N THR A 118 24.98 33.31 -33.07
CA THR A 118 24.59 34.66 -33.54
C THR A 118 25.74 35.67 -33.45
N PHE A 119 26.78 35.40 -32.65
CA PHE A 119 27.99 36.23 -32.57
C PHE A 119 28.93 36.05 -33.79
N LEU A 120 28.93 34.88 -34.44
CA LEU A 120 29.76 34.59 -35.61
C LEU A 120 29.19 35.11 -36.94
N ASP A 121 27.91 35.48 -36.98
CA ASP A 121 27.28 36.11 -38.15
C ASP A 121 27.52 37.64 -38.20
N SER A 122 28.48 38.15 -37.43
CA SER A 122 28.95 39.52 -37.56
C SER A 122 29.72 39.69 -38.88
N PRO A 123 29.35 40.65 -39.75
CA PRO A 123 29.89 40.81 -41.11
C PRO A 123 31.34 41.35 -41.16
N PHE A 124 32.15 41.13 -40.12
CA PHE A 124 33.49 41.71 -39.99
C PHE A 124 34.65 40.70 -40.17
N ILE A 125 34.36 39.42 -40.40
CA ILE A 125 35.39 38.43 -40.76
C ILE A 125 35.35 38.20 -42.27
N ASP A 126 36.35 38.73 -42.97
CA ASP A 126 36.54 38.62 -44.41
C ASP A 126 37.01 37.19 -44.78
N PRO A 127 36.21 36.38 -45.51
CA PRO A 127 36.55 34.98 -45.83
C PRO A 127 37.73 34.84 -46.81
N THR A 128 38.19 35.94 -47.39
CA THR A 128 39.20 35.95 -48.46
C THR A 128 40.65 35.87 -47.98
N ALA A 129 40.90 35.88 -46.66
CA ALA A 129 42.26 35.84 -46.09
C ALA A 129 42.83 34.42 -45.86
N SER A 130 42.28 33.37 -46.47
CA SER A 130 42.69 31.97 -46.23
C SER A 130 43.54 31.31 -47.33
N GLU A 131 43.96 32.03 -48.37
CA GLU A 131 44.79 31.49 -49.46
C GLU A 131 46.26 31.19 -49.08
N GLY A 132 46.63 31.23 -47.80
CA GLY A 132 48.01 31.10 -47.32
C GLY A 132 48.31 29.93 -46.38
N LEU A 133 47.43 28.94 -46.21
CA LEU A 133 47.70 27.82 -45.30
C LEU A 133 48.51 26.70 -45.97
N PRO A 134 49.70 26.34 -45.43
CA PRO A 134 50.55 25.30 -46.00
C PRO A 134 49.88 23.92 -45.94
N ARG A 135 50.08 23.13 -47.00
CA ARG A 135 49.50 21.80 -47.28
C ARG A 135 49.66 20.72 -46.19
N GLY A 136 50.30 20.99 -45.06
CA GLY A 136 50.57 20.01 -43.99
C GLY A 136 49.75 20.18 -42.71
N PHE A 137 48.77 21.09 -42.66
CA PHE A 137 48.05 21.38 -41.41
C PHE A 137 47.19 20.20 -40.89
N TRP A 138 46.71 19.32 -41.76
CA TRP A 138 45.79 18.24 -41.38
C TRP A 138 46.45 16.87 -41.17
N ASP A 139 47.76 16.72 -41.42
CA ASP A 139 48.47 15.43 -41.28
C ASP A 139 48.68 15.00 -39.81
N GLY A 140 48.36 15.87 -38.84
CA GLY A 140 48.49 15.59 -37.40
C GLY A 140 47.24 15.06 -36.70
N LEU A 141 46.07 15.06 -37.34
CA LEU A 141 44.77 14.83 -36.67
C LEU A 141 44.23 13.39 -36.75
N GLY A 142 45.04 12.43 -37.21
CA GLY A 142 44.81 11.00 -36.93
C GLY A 142 43.45 10.44 -37.33
N PHE A 143 42.80 10.99 -38.37
CA PHE A 143 41.50 10.54 -38.86
C PHE A 143 41.66 9.29 -39.75
N VAL A 144 42.22 8.23 -39.17
CA VAL A 144 42.28 6.90 -39.79
C VAL A 144 41.11 6.07 -39.25
N GLY A 145 40.09 5.93 -40.10
CA GLY A 145 39.25 4.73 -40.26
C GLY A 145 38.64 4.06 -39.03
N ALA A 146 37.33 4.21 -38.85
CA ALA A 146 36.53 3.26 -38.08
C ALA A 146 35.05 3.24 -38.55
N LEU A 147 34.81 2.78 -39.80
CA LEU A 147 33.48 2.28 -40.19
C LEU A 147 33.40 0.79 -39.85
N GLY A 148 33.28 0.50 -38.56
CA GLY A 148 33.02 -0.84 -38.01
C GLY A 148 31.53 -1.01 -37.70
N ARG A 149 30.89 -1.91 -38.46
CA ARG A 149 29.53 -2.42 -38.25
C ARG A 149 29.31 -2.87 -36.80
N LEU A 150 28.19 -2.47 -36.19
CA LEU A 150 27.53 -3.24 -35.14
C LEU A 150 26.01 -3.22 -35.38
N ALA A 151 25.48 -4.41 -35.66
CA ALA A 151 24.05 -4.70 -35.69
C ALA A 151 23.55 -4.95 -34.27
N PRO A 152 22.30 -4.59 -33.91
CA PRO A 152 21.69 -5.09 -32.70
C PRO A 152 20.93 -6.40 -32.95
N SER A 153 21.36 -7.41 -32.21
CA SER A 153 20.76 -8.73 -32.01
C SER A 153 19.46 -8.60 -31.21
N SER A 154 18.39 -9.18 -31.73
CA SER A 154 17.12 -9.44 -31.03
C SER A 154 17.28 -10.66 -30.12
N GLU A 155 17.11 -10.50 -28.81
CA GLU A 155 16.86 -11.66 -27.93
C GLU A 155 15.70 -11.39 -26.97
N ASP A 156 14.75 -12.32 -27.06
CA ASP A 156 13.50 -12.46 -26.34
C ASP A 156 13.69 -12.66 -24.82
N VAL A 157 13.02 -11.85 -24.00
CA VAL A 157 12.83 -12.17 -22.58
C VAL A 157 11.45 -12.79 -22.39
N ARG A 158 11.44 -14.11 -22.22
CA ARG A 158 10.27 -14.94 -21.89
C ARG A 158 9.69 -14.58 -20.53
N VAL A 159 8.39 -14.29 -20.53
CA VAL A 159 7.51 -14.26 -19.35
C VAL A 159 7.45 -15.67 -18.74
N SER A 160 7.87 -15.81 -17.48
CA SER A 160 7.67 -17.03 -16.68
C SER A 160 6.61 -16.77 -15.61
N THR A 161 5.46 -17.41 -15.75
CA THR A 161 4.39 -17.40 -14.74
C THR A 161 4.59 -18.56 -13.74
N PRO A 162 4.46 -18.33 -12.42
CA PRO A 162 4.44 -19.43 -11.46
C PRO A 162 3.06 -20.08 -11.33
N LYS A 163 3.13 -21.40 -11.11
CA LYS A 163 2.08 -22.43 -11.13
C LYS A 163 1.27 -22.44 -9.81
N PRO A 164 -0.04 -22.76 -9.83
CA PRO A 164 -0.83 -22.91 -8.61
C PRO A 164 -0.59 -24.26 -7.94
N THR A 165 -0.34 -24.25 -6.63
CA THR A 165 -0.31 -25.46 -5.79
C THR A 165 -1.63 -25.57 -5.03
N HIS A 166 -2.39 -26.61 -5.33
CA HIS A 166 -3.45 -27.14 -4.48
C HIS A 166 -2.85 -28.04 -3.39
N GLY A 167 -3.32 -27.87 -2.16
CA GLY A 167 -3.07 -28.72 -1.00
C GLY A 167 -4.03 -28.35 0.11
#